data_AF-A0A3E0VNU6-F1
#
_entry.id   AF-A0A3E0VNU6-F1
#
_cell.length_a   1.000
_cell.length_b   1.000
_cell.length_c   1.000
_cell.angle_alpha   90.00
_cell.angle_beta   90.00
_cell.angle_gamma   90.00
#
_symmetry.space_group_name_H-M   'P 1'
#
loop_
_entity.id
_entity.type
_entity.pdbx_description
1 polymer ?
#
loop_
_entity_poly.entity_id
_entity_poly.type
_entity_poly.pdbx_seq_one_letter_code
_entity_poly.pdbx_strand_id
1 'polypeptide(L)'
;MEETLPVRRPIGLAIFLVTAGVIGWIASFALTLEKIETLVNPNYVPSCNISVLVSCGPNMASPQGSLFGFPNPLIGVACFIAVIVVGVGILAGATFARWFWVLFNLGIAGALVFVIWLIGQSIFVLGTLCPYCMVVWTAVIPLFWYVTVFNLREGNIPVPAGVRGIARLFFPFLWLFVIVSYLVVAVLAQLRLDVIASLTNS
;
A
#
# COMPACT_ATOMS: atom_id res chain seq x y z
N MET A 1 38.99 -20.13 -13.31
CA MET A 1 37.83 -20.66 -12.57
C MET A 1 37.14 -19.44 -11.98
N GLU A 2 36.18 -18.89 -12.71
CA GLU A 2 35.46 -17.70 -12.26
C GLU A 2 34.45 -18.18 -11.23
N GLU A 3 34.74 -17.90 -9.96
CA GLU A 3 33.84 -18.21 -8.85
C GLU A 3 32.57 -17.38 -9.06
N THR A 4 31.54 -17.98 -9.68
CA THR A 4 30.24 -17.32 -9.81
C THR A 4 29.66 -17.19 -8.42
N LEU A 5 29.85 -16.02 -7.81
CA LEU A 5 29.27 -15.68 -6.51
C LEU A 5 27.78 -16.05 -6.54
N PRO A 6 27.27 -16.82 -5.55
CA PRO A 6 25.88 -17.23 -5.56
C PRO A 6 24.98 -16.00 -5.54
N VAL A 7 24.12 -15.89 -6.56
CA VAL A 7 23.09 -14.84 -6.63
C VAL A 7 22.22 -14.96 -5.38
N ARG A 8 22.39 -14.05 -4.43
CA ARG A 8 21.61 -14.05 -3.18
C ARG A 8 20.15 -13.81 -3.51
N ARG A 9 19.32 -14.84 -3.36
CA ARG A 9 17.86 -14.74 -3.51
C ARG A 9 17.29 -13.99 -2.31
N PRO A 10 16.57 -12.86 -2.49
CA PRO A 10 16.03 -12.09 -1.37
C PRO A 10 14.72 -12.72 -0.87
N ILE A 11 14.81 -13.91 -0.25
CA ILE A 11 13.65 -14.69 0.22
C ILE A 11 12.78 -13.87 1.19
N GLY A 12 13.40 -13.13 2.11
CA GLY A 12 12.66 -12.27 3.05
C GLY A 12 11.82 -11.20 2.36
N LEU A 13 12.36 -10.56 1.31
CA LEU A 13 11.59 -9.61 0.50
C LEU A 13 10.47 -10.32 -0.24
N ALA A 14 10.73 -11.50 -0.79
CA ALA A 14 9.74 -12.27 -1.55
C ALA A 14 8.52 -12.64 -0.70
N ILE A 15 8.74 -13.16 0.51
CA ILE A 15 7.66 -13.47 1.47
C ILE A 15 6.89 -12.20 1.83
N PHE A 16 7.60 -11.09 2.07
CA PHE A 16 6.97 -9.80 2.36
C PHE A 16 6.10 -9.30 1.19
N LEU A 17 6.58 -9.37 -0.06
CA LEU A 17 5.80 -8.99 -1.24
C LEU A 17 4.53 -9.83 -1.38
N VAL A 18 4.62 -11.15 -1.21
CA VAL A 18 3.46 -12.05 -1.28
C VAL A 18 2.46 -11.70 -0.18
N THR A 19 2.91 -11.59 1.07
CA THR A 19 2.02 -11.33 2.21
C THR A 19 1.34 -9.96 2.12
N ALA A 20 2.11 -8.89 1.89
CA ALA A 20 1.56 -7.54 1.72
C ALA A 20 0.66 -7.45 0.47
N GLY A 21 1.05 -8.12 -0.62
CA GLY A 21 0.26 -8.21 -1.84
C GLY A 21 -1.08 -8.90 -1.63
N VAL A 22 -1.10 -10.05 -0.95
CA VAL A 22 -2.34 -10.78 -0.64
C VAL A 22 -3.25 -9.97 0.28
N ILE A 23 -2.72 -9.34 1.33
CA ILE A 23 -3.50 -8.50 2.25
C ILE A 23 -4.14 -7.32 1.49
N GLY A 24 -3.36 -6.61 0.69
CA GLY A 24 -3.85 -5.49 -0.11
C GLY A 24 -4.86 -5.91 -1.18
N TRP A 25 -4.64 -7.08 -1.80
CA TRP A 25 -5.55 -7.65 -2.79
C TRP A 25 -6.90 -8.01 -2.16
N ILE A 26 -6.91 -8.71 -1.01
CA ILE A 26 -8.14 -9.07 -0.29
C ILE A 26 -8.93 -7.81 0.07
N ALA A 27 -8.28 -6.79 0.63
CA ALA A 27 -8.95 -5.54 0.99
C ALA A 27 -9.53 -4.81 -0.22
N SER A 28 -8.78 -4.76 -1.33
CA SER A 28 -9.24 -4.14 -2.58
C SER A 28 -10.42 -4.90 -3.18
N PHE A 29 -10.35 -6.23 -3.19
CA PHE A 29 -11.39 -7.10 -3.71
C PHE A 29 -12.66 -7.02 -2.87
N ALA A 30 -12.55 -7.06 -1.54
CA ALA A 30 -13.67 -6.83 -0.64
C ALA A 30 -14.34 -5.48 -0.91
N LEU A 31 -13.55 -4.40 -1.02
CA LEU A 31 -14.09 -3.07 -1.32
C LEU A 31 -14.75 -2.99 -2.71
N THR A 32 -14.26 -3.74 -3.71
CA THR A 32 -14.94 -3.90 -4.99
C THR A 32 -16.31 -4.57 -4.83
N LEU A 33 -16.40 -5.65 -4.06
CA LEU A 33 -17.66 -6.35 -3.81
C LEU A 33 -18.67 -5.46 -3.08
N GLU A 34 -18.22 -4.75 -2.03
CA GLU A 34 -19.03 -3.76 -1.31
C GLU A 34 -19.59 -2.70 -2.27
N LYS A 35 -18.75 -2.17 -3.16
CA LYS A 35 -19.19 -1.20 -4.17
C LYS A 35 -20.22 -1.79 -5.13
N ILE A 36 -20.02 -3.01 -5.61
CA ILE A 36 -20.98 -3.67 -6.52
C ILE A 36 -22.31 -3.86 -5.82
N GLU A 37 -22.32 -4.36 -4.58
CA GLU A 37 -23.55 -4.62 -3.84
C GLU A 37 -24.34 -3.34 -3.57
N THR A 38 -23.66 -2.22 -3.27
CA THR A 38 -24.33 -0.90 -3.14
C THR A 38 -24.95 -0.40 -4.45
N LEU A 39 -24.46 -0.86 -5.60
CA LEU A 39 -25.03 -0.51 -6.92
C LEU A 39 -26.21 -1.42 -7.29
N VAL A 40 -26.20 -2.66 -6.82
CA VAL A 40 -27.26 -3.65 -7.09
C VAL A 40 -28.46 -3.43 -6.16
N ASN A 41 -28.19 -3.19 -4.87
CA ASN A 41 -29.21 -3.06 -3.84
C ASN A 41 -29.06 -1.71 -3.11
N PRO A 42 -29.97 -0.74 -3.37
CA PRO A 42 -29.95 0.56 -2.72
C PRO A 42 -30.07 0.52 -1.19
N ASN A 43 -30.60 -0.58 -0.63
CA ASN A 43 -30.77 -0.76 0.81
C ASN A 43 -29.61 -1.53 1.46
N TYR A 44 -28.57 -1.91 0.69
CA TYR A 44 -27.42 -2.62 1.23
C TYR A 44 -26.56 -1.71 2.11
N VAL A 45 -26.23 -2.19 3.30
CA VAL A 45 -25.32 -1.51 4.23
C VAL A 45 -23.95 -2.20 4.15
N PRO A 46 -22.90 -1.49 3.71
CA PRO A 46 -21.57 -2.08 3.60
C PRO A 46 -21.05 -2.65 4.92
N SER A 47 -20.36 -3.78 4.88
CA SER A 47 -19.82 -4.42 6.09
C SER A 47 -18.80 -3.55 6.84
N CYS A 48 -18.15 -2.65 6.10
CA CYS A 48 -17.16 -1.73 6.61
C CYS A 48 -17.75 -0.38 7.04
N ASN A 49 -19.08 -0.27 7.13
CA ASN A 49 -19.81 0.85 7.74
C ASN A 49 -20.08 0.55 9.22
N ILE A 50 -19.13 0.93 10.09
CA ILE A 50 -19.15 0.59 11.52
C ILE A 50 -19.71 1.75 12.35
N SER A 51 -19.35 2.99 11.99
CA SER A 51 -19.82 4.20 12.65
C SER A 51 -19.83 5.37 11.67
N VAL A 52 -20.37 6.52 12.10
CA VAL A 52 -20.39 7.75 11.28
C VAL A 52 -18.98 8.13 10.81
N LEU A 53 -17.99 7.95 11.69
CA LEU A 53 -16.59 8.25 11.38
C LEU A 53 -15.89 7.08 10.66
N VAL A 54 -16.24 5.84 10.98
CA VAL A 54 -15.65 4.64 10.38
C VAL A 54 -16.62 4.05 9.35
N SER A 55 -16.63 4.66 8.16
CA SER A 55 -17.54 4.31 7.07
C SER A 55 -16.87 4.31 5.70
N CYS A 56 -17.31 3.41 4.85
CA CYS A 56 -16.91 3.30 3.45
C CYS A 56 -17.84 4.05 2.50
N GLY A 57 -19.08 4.33 2.92
CA GLY A 57 -20.13 4.88 2.06
C GLY A 57 -19.72 6.19 1.38
N PRO A 58 -19.33 7.23 2.14
CA PRO A 58 -18.90 8.51 1.57
C PRO A 58 -17.72 8.37 0.62
N ASN A 59 -16.71 7.56 0.97
CA ASN A 59 -15.55 7.30 0.11
C ASN A 59 -15.96 6.63 -1.20
N MET A 60 -16.82 5.63 -1.17
CA MET A 60 -17.27 4.91 -2.36
C MET A 60 -18.21 5.72 -3.25
N ALA A 61 -19.02 6.61 -2.68
CA ALA A 61 -19.94 7.48 -3.41
C ALA A 61 -19.28 8.73 -3.97
N SER A 62 -18.10 9.10 -3.45
CA SER A 62 -17.38 10.29 -3.87
C SER A 62 -16.79 10.17 -5.28
N PRO A 63 -16.65 11.29 -6.03
CA PRO A 63 -15.92 11.32 -7.29
C PRO A 63 -14.48 10.80 -7.16
N GLN A 64 -13.87 11.03 -5.99
CA GLN A 64 -12.54 10.55 -5.64
C GLN A 64 -12.49 9.03 -5.61
N GLY A 65 -13.59 8.35 -5.27
CA GLY A 65 -13.72 6.88 -5.27
C GLY A 65 -13.80 6.26 -6.67
N SER A 66 -13.98 7.08 -7.71
CA SER A 66 -13.99 6.66 -9.11
C SER A 66 -13.24 7.64 -10.02
N LEU A 67 -12.01 7.99 -9.64
CA LEU A 67 -11.24 9.09 -10.25
C LEU A 67 -11.05 8.93 -11.76
N PHE A 68 -10.89 7.69 -12.22
CA PHE A 68 -10.66 7.35 -13.63
C PHE A 68 -11.94 6.90 -14.36
N GLY A 69 -13.12 7.20 -13.80
CA GLY A 69 -14.42 6.81 -14.36
C GLY A 69 -14.86 5.39 -14.01
N PHE A 70 -14.06 4.66 -13.23
CA PHE A 70 -14.39 3.34 -12.69
C PHE A 70 -13.98 3.24 -11.22
N PRO A 71 -14.53 2.28 -10.43
CA PRO A 71 -14.21 2.15 -9.02
C PRO A 71 -12.71 1.97 -8.78
N ASN A 72 -12.09 2.86 -8.00
CA ASN A 72 -10.68 2.79 -7.64
C ASN A 72 -10.23 1.44 -7.06
N PRO A 73 -11.04 0.68 -6.28
CA PRO A 73 -10.64 -0.62 -5.76
C PRO A 73 -10.18 -1.61 -6.86
N LEU A 74 -10.66 -1.45 -8.10
CA LEU A 74 -10.20 -2.25 -9.25
C LEU A 74 -8.72 -2.02 -9.58
N ILE A 75 -8.19 -0.81 -9.36
CA ILE A 75 -6.74 -0.54 -9.48
C ILE A 75 -5.98 -1.39 -8.47
N GLY A 76 -6.47 -1.44 -7.22
CA GLY A 76 -5.88 -2.28 -6.18
C GLY A 76 -5.87 -3.75 -6.56
N VAL A 77 -7.02 -4.29 -7.00
CA VAL A 77 -7.14 -5.68 -7.47
C VAL A 77 -6.12 -6.00 -8.56
N ALA A 78 -5.94 -5.11 -9.55
CA ALA A 78 -4.97 -5.32 -10.62
C ALA A 78 -3.50 -5.19 -10.16
N CYS A 79 -3.17 -4.13 -9.42
CA CYS A 79 -1.80 -3.81 -9.04
C CYS A 79 -1.24 -4.76 -7.97
N PHE A 80 -2.04 -5.18 -6.99
CA PHE A 80 -1.55 -6.10 -5.95
C PHE A 80 -1.24 -7.50 -6.50
N ILE A 81 -1.90 -7.95 -7.57
CA ILE A 81 -1.52 -9.19 -8.26
C ILE A 81 -0.09 -9.09 -8.79
N ALA A 82 0.32 -7.95 -9.36
CA ALA A 82 1.69 -7.78 -9.82
C ALA A 82 2.71 -7.93 -8.66
N VAL A 83 2.41 -7.38 -7.49
CA VAL A 83 3.24 -7.52 -6.28
C VAL A 83 3.37 -9.00 -5.87
N ILE A 84 2.25 -9.73 -5.85
CA ILE A 84 2.22 -11.17 -5.52
C ILE A 84 3.05 -11.96 -6.53
N VAL A 85 2.84 -11.74 -7.83
CA VAL A 85 3.53 -12.46 -8.90
C VAL A 85 5.04 -12.23 -8.84
N VAL A 86 5.50 -11.00 -8.56
CA VAL A 86 6.92 -10.71 -8.37
C VAL A 86 7.47 -11.47 -7.16
N GLY A 87 6.76 -11.46 -6.03
CA GLY A 87 7.16 -12.20 -4.84
C GLY A 87 7.26 -13.71 -5.08
N VAL A 88 6.23 -14.32 -5.67
CA VAL A 88 6.23 -15.75 -6.04
C VAL A 88 7.32 -16.07 -7.05
N GLY A 89 7.54 -15.20 -8.04
CA GLY A 89 8.61 -15.35 -9.02
C GLY A 89 9.99 -15.45 -8.36
N ILE A 90 10.28 -14.59 -7.38
CA ILE A 90 11.54 -14.66 -6.61
C ILE A 90 11.65 -15.99 -5.86
N LEU A 91 10.57 -16.46 -5.23
CA LEU A 91 10.55 -17.76 -4.52
C LEU A 91 10.79 -18.93 -5.48
N ALA A 92 10.24 -18.87 -6.70
CA ALA A 92 10.50 -19.83 -7.78
C ALA A 92 11.92 -19.75 -8.36
N GLY A 93 12.71 -18.74 -7.96
CA GLY A 93 14.10 -18.56 -8.41
C GLY A 93 14.25 -17.62 -9.61
N ALA A 94 13.21 -16.86 -9.98
CA ALA A 94 13.31 -15.85 -11.02
C ALA A 94 14.26 -14.72 -10.61
N THR A 95 15.06 -14.26 -11.56
CA THR A 95 15.87 -13.04 -11.44
C THR A 95 15.29 -12.00 -12.39
N PHE A 96 15.20 -10.76 -11.91
CA PHE A 96 14.64 -9.66 -12.70
C PHE A 96 15.75 -8.68 -13.09
N ALA A 97 15.63 -8.13 -14.30
CA ALA A 97 16.54 -7.11 -14.80
C ALA A 97 16.41 -5.79 -14.02
N ARG A 98 17.45 -4.95 -14.04
CA ARG A 98 17.46 -3.66 -13.34
C ARG A 98 16.31 -2.75 -13.75
N TRP A 99 15.97 -2.68 -15.04
CA TRP A 99 14.87 -1.85 -15.54
C TRP A 99 13.52 -2.29 -14.97
N PHE A 100 13.31 -3.61 -14.81
CA PHE A 100 12.09 -4.14 -14.22
C PHE A 100 11.93 -3.68 -12.78
N TRP A 101 13.02 -3.75 -12.01
CA TRP A 101 13.06 -3.27 -10.63
C TRP A 101 12.77 -1.77 -10.51
N VAL A 102 13.28 -0.96 -11.43
CA VAL A 102 12.98 0.48 -11.48
C VAL A 102 11.51 0.72 -11.80
N LEU A 103 10.94 0.07 -12.82
CA LEU A 103 9.52 0.20 -13.16
C LEU A 103 8.61 -0.29 -12.02
N PHE A 104 8.95 -1.40 -11.39
CA PHE A 104 8.22 -1.92 -10.25
C PHE A 104 8.23 -0.92 -9.08
N ASN A 105 9.38 -0.28 -8.81
CA ASN A 105 9.48 0.78 -7.82
C ASN A 105 8.62 1.99 -8.18
N LEU A 106 8.63 2.41 -9.45
CA LEU A 106 7.81 3.53 -9.93
C LEU A 106 6.31 3.23 -9.77
N GLY A 107 5.89 2.00 -10.06
CA GLY A 107 4.51 1.56 -9.82
C GLY A 107 4.12 1.67 -8.34
N ILE A 108 4.97 1.17 -7.44
CA ILE A 108 4.73 1.27 -5.99
C ILE A 108 4.78 2.72 -5.49
N ALA A 109 5.68 3.55 -6.03
CA ALA A 109 5.73 4.98 -5.71
C ALA A 109 4.45 5.70 -6.16
N GLY A 110 3.95 5.39 -7.36
CA GLY A 110 2.66 5.88 -7.85
C GLY A 110 1.51 5.45 -6.94
N ALA A 111 1.50 4.19 -6.50
CA ALA A 111 0.52 3.69 -5.54
C ALA A 111 0.59 4.45 -4.20
N LEU A 112 1.80 4.73 -3.69
CA LEU A 112 1.99 5.51 -2.46
C LEU A 112 1.46 6.94 -2.61
N VAL A 113 1.78 7.63 -3.72
CA VAL A 113 1.28 8.98 -4.00
C VAL A 113 -0.25 8.99 -4.05
N PHE A 114 -0.84 8.01 -4.73
CA PHE A 114 -2.29 7.88 -4.82
C PHE A 114 -2.93 7.61 -3.45
N VAL A 115 -2.33 6.74 -2.65
CA VAL A 115 -2.75 6.46 -1.27
C VAL A 115 -2.67 7.72 -0.39
N ILE A 116 -1.57 8.47 -0.44
CA ILE A 116 -1.41 9.72 0.34
C ILE A 116 -2.50 10.73 -0.04
N TRP A 117 -2.80 10.84 -1.34
CA TRP A 117 -3.88 11.71 -1.80
C TRP A 117 -5.24 11.24 -1.27
N LEU A 118 -5.57 9.94 -1.35
CA LEU A 118 -6.82 9.36 -0.82
C LEU A 118 -6.95 9.49 0.70
N ILE A 119 -5.85 9.36 1.45
CA ILE A 119 -5.80 9.65 2.89
C ILE A 119 -6.19 11.11 3.13
N GLY A 120 -5.60 12.02 2.35
CA GLY A 120 -5.93 13.45 2.41
C GLY A 120 -7.41 13.72 2.13
N GLN A 121 -7.99 13.10 1.10
CA GLN A 121 -9.42 13.24 0.79
C GLN A 121 -10.29 12.67 1.92
N SER A 122 -9.92 11.53 2.49
CA SER A 122 -10.66 10.89 3.57
C SER A 122 -10.69 11.76 4.84
N ILE A 123 -9.53 12.28 5.25
CA ILE A 123 -9.38 13.04 6.51
C ILE A 123 -9.86 14.49 6.38
N PHE A 124 -9.52 15.18 5.29
CA PHE A 124 -9.72 16.63 5.20
C PHE A 124 -10.96 17.04 4.40
N VAL A 125 -11.56 16.14 3.62
CA VAL A 125 -12.69 16.46 2.74
C VAL A 125 -13.93 15.66 3.15
N LEU A 126 -13.80 14.33 3.23
CA LEU A 126 -14.94 13.43 3.49
C LEU A 126 -15.27 13.30 4.97
N GLY A 127 -14.27 13.39 5.84
CA GLY A 127 -14.44 13.25 7.28
C GLY A 127 -14.67 11.80 7.74
N THR A 128 -14.29 10.81 6.93
CA THR A 128 -14.54 9.40 7.22
C THR A 128 -13.34 8.50 6.92
N LEU A 129 -13.21 7.42 7.69
CA LEU A 129 -12.16 6.42 7.56
C LEU A 129 -12.76 5.06 7.18
N CYS A 130 -12.36 4.56 6.01
CA CYS A 130 -12.78 3.24 5.53
C CYS A 130 -11.78 2.16 6.01
N PRO A 131 -12.23 1.12 6.74
CA PRO A 131 -11.36 0.01 7.17
C PRO A 131 -10.59 -0.67 6.04
N TYR A 132 -11.25 -0.97 4.91
CA TYR A 132 -10.58 -1.59 3.77
C TYR A 132 -9.53 -0.68 3.12
N CYS A 133 -9.82 0.62 2.99
CA CYS A 133 -8.83 1.60 2.53
C CYS A 133 -7.63 1.63 3.48
N MET A 134 -7.84 1.65 4.79
CA MET A 134 -6.76 1.61 5.77
C MET A 134 -5.87 0.37 5.61
N VAL A 135 -6.45 -0.80 5.34
CA VAL A 135 -5.68 -2.03 5.05
C VAL A 135 -4.84 -1.88 3.76
N VAL A 136 -5.37 -1.23 2.72
CA VAL A 136 -4.59 -0.92 1.52
C VAL A 136 -3.43 0.03 1.85
N TRP A 137 -3.66 1.04 2.70
CA TRP A 137 -2.62 2.00 3.11
C TRP A 137 -1.50 1.29 3.88
N THR A 138 -1.86 0.39 4.81
CA THR A 138 -0.91 -0.39 5.60
C THR A 138 -0.14 -1.43 4.78
N ALA A 139 -0.64 -1.83 3.60
CA ALA A 139 0.12 -2.64 2.66
C ALA A 139 1.08 -1.78 1.80
N VAL A 140 0.61 -0.66 1.25
CA VAL A 140 1.36 0.15 0.28
C VAL A 140 2.55 0.88 0.90
N ILE A 141 2.39 1.45 2.10
CA ILE A 141 3.44 2.22 2.79
C ILE A 141 4.71 1.36 3.00
N PRO A 142 4.65 0.17 3.62
CA PRO A 142 5.84 -0.65 3.78
C PRO A 142 6.33 -1.20 2.45
N LEU A 143 5.46 -1.54 1.49
CA LEU A 143 5.89 -1.95 0.14
C LEU A 143 6.84 -0.91 -0.48
N PHE A 144 6.50 0.37 -0.39
CA PHE A 144 7.35 1.45 -0.89
C PHE A 144 8.72 1.49 -0.20
N TRP A 145 8.74 1.49 1.14
CA TRP A 145 10.00 1.59 1.89
C TRP A 145 10.93 0.40 1.64
N TYR A 146 10.40 -0.83 1.70
CA TYR A 146 11.21 -2.04 1.53
C TYR A 146 11.69 -2.22 0.09
N VAL A 147 10.85 -1.97 -0.92
CA VAL A 147 11.25 -2.10 -2.32
C VAL A 147 12.22 -0.99 -2.74
N THR A 148 12.00 0.24 -2.29
CA THR A 148 12.91 1.37 -2.59
C THR A 148 14.29 1.13 -2.00
N VAL A 149 14.39 0.75 -0.73
CA VAL A 149 15.69 0.50 -0.11
C VAL A 149 16.36 -0.75 -0.69
N PHE A 150 15.60 -1.80 -1.03
CA PHE A 150 16.14 -2.93 -1.78
C PHE A 150 16.79 -2.48 -3.10
N ASN A 151 16.10 -1.64 -3.88
CA ASN A 151 16.61 -1.12 -5.14
C ASN A 151 17.85 -0.23 -4.99
N LEU A 152 17.91 0.58 -3.93
CA LEU A 152 19.10 1.39 -3.62
C LEU A 152 20.29 0.53 -3.19
N ARG A 153 20.05 -0.51 -2.39
CA ARG A 153 21.08 -1.41 -1.86
C ARG A 153 21.70 -2.27 -2.95
N GLU A 154 20.86 -2.88 -3.79
CA GLU A 154 21.30 -3.74 -4.90
C GLU A 154 21.80 -2.93 -6.11
N GLY A 155 21.64 -1.61 -6.08
CA GLY A 155 22.10 -0.72 -7.15
C GLY A 155 21.27 -0.80 -8.43
N ASN A 156 20.01 -1.21 -8.31
CA ASN A 156 19.03 -1.15 -9.40
C ASN A 156 18.72 0.30 -9.78
N ILE A 157 18.66 1.20 -8.78
CA ILE A 157 18.57 2.65 -9.00
C ILE A 157 20.00 3.22 -8.98
N PRO A 158 20.43 3.94 -10.04
CA PRO A 158 21.75 4.56 -10.09
C PRO A 158 21.78 5.74 -9.12
N VAL A 159 22.46 5.56 -7.98
CA VAL A 159 22.68 6.60 -6.98
C VAL A 159 24.17 6.72 -6.62
N PRO A 160 24.65 7.91 -6.22
CA PRO A 160 26.02 8.09 -5.75
C PRO A 160 26.38 7.14 -4.61
N ALA A 161 27.67 6.78 -4.49
CA ALA A 161 28.15 5.81 -3.51
C ALA A 161 27.77 6.17 -2.05
N GLY A 162 27.72 7.47 -1.72
CA GLY A 162 27.30 7.95 -0.40
C GLY A 162 25.83 7.61 -0.08
N VAL A 163 24.92 7.76 -1.05
CA VAL A 163 23.50 7.41 -0.90
C VAL A 163 23.33 5.90 -0.73
N ARG A 164 24.15 5.09 -1.42
CA ARG A 164 24.17 3.64 -1.25
C ARG A 164 24.67 3.22 0.14
N GLY A 165 25.63 3.94 0.71
CA GLY A 165 26.11 3.74 2.09
C GLY A 165 25.02 4.06 3.12
N ILE A 166 24.32 5.19 2.93
CA ILE A 166 23.15 5.59 3.72
C ILE A 166 22.06 4.51 3.66
N ALA A 167 21.66 4.05 2.47
CA ALA A 167 20.64 3.01 2.32
C ALA A 167 20.96 1.71 3.08
N ARG A 168 22.24 1.31 3.12
CA ARG A 168 22.69 0.15 3.91
C ARG A 168 22.59 0.38 5.42
N LEU A 169 22.93 1.58 5.89
CA LEU A 169 22.85 1.96 7.29
C LEU A 169 21.40 2.02 7.80
N PHE A 170 20.47 2.49 6.96
CA PHE A 170 19.07 2.64 7.31
C PHE A 170 18.22 1.38 7.14
N PHE A 171 18.72 0.35 6.44
CA PHE A 171 18.01 -0.92 6.25
C PHE A 171 17.44 -1.55 7.56
N PRO A 172 18.21 -1.68 8.66
CA PRO A 172 17.68 -2.19 9.93
C PRO A 172 16.66 -1.26 10.61
N PHE A 173 16.59 0.01 10.20
CA PHE A 173 15.67 1.01 10.75
C PHE A 173 14.44 1.25 9.86
N LEU A 174 14.25 0.48 8.78
CA LEU A 174 13.10 0.64 7.88
C LEU A 174 11.75 0.58 8.59
N TRP A 175 11.64 -0.28 9.60
CA TRP A 175 10.42 -0.40 10.41
C TRP A 175 10.08 0.92 11.14
N LEU A 176 11.08 1.73 11.51
CA LEU A 176 10.83 3.05 12.11
C LEU A 176 10.17 4.00 11.10
N PHE A 177 10.60 4.01 9.83
CA PHE A 177 9.97 4.85 8.80
C PHE A 177 8.52 4.43 8.55
N VAL A 178 8.24 3.13 8.56
CA VAL A 178 6.87 2.60 8.45
C VAL A 178 6.03 3.04 9.64
N ILE A 179 6.54 2.87 10.87
CA ILE A 179 5.83 3.30 12.09
C ILE A 179 5.59 4.81 12.09
N VAL A 180 6.61 5.62 11.77
CA VAL A 180 6.48 7.07 11.70
C VAL A 180 5.44 7.48 10.65
N SER A 181 5.40 6.81 9.50
CA SER A 181 4.37 7.05 8.48
C SER A 181 2.96 6.79 9.04
N TYR A 182 2.77 5.68 9.77
CA TYR A 182 1.49 5.38 10.41
C TYR A 182 1.14 6.37 11.52
N LEU A 183 2.12 6.77 12.35
CA LEU A 183 1.93 7.76 13.38
C LEU A 183 1.51 9.11 12.79
N VAL A 184 2.11 9.54 11.69
CA VAL A 184 1.71 10.76 10.99
C VAL A 184 0.26 10.66 10.54
N VAL A 185 -0.15 9.56 9.88
CA VAL A 185 -1.54 9.37 9.45
C VAL A 185 -2.49 9.35 10.65
N ALA A 186 -2.13 8.64 11.72
CA ALA A 186 -2.95 8.54 12.94
C ALA A 186 -3.11 9.88 13.65
N VAL A 187 -2.03 10.68 13.76
CA VAL A 187 -2.07 12.02 14.34
C VAL A 187 -2.91 12.96 13.49
N LEU A 188 -2.76 12.93 12.16
CA LEU A 188 -3.60 13.75 11.27
C LEU A 188 -5.08 13.38 11.37
N ALA A 189 -5.39 12.09 11.45
CA ALA A 189 -6.75 11.63 11.67
C ALA A 189 -7.27 12.09 13.03
N GLN A 190 -6.50 11.94 14.11
CA GLN A 190 -6.89 12.37 15.45
C GLN A 190 -7.15 13.87 15.53
N LEU A 191 -6.26 14.71 14.99
CA LEU A 191 -6.37 16.17 15.06
C LEU A 191 -7.56 16.73 14.26
N ARG A 192 -8.07 15.99 13.27
CA ARG A 192 -9.12 16.48 12.37
C ARG A 192 -10.47 15.82 12.60
N LEU A 193 -10.48 14.59 13.10
CA LEU A 193 -11.68 13.78 13.22
C LEU A 193 -12.00 13.39 14.67
N ASP A 194 -11.15 13.75 15.64
CA ASP A 194 -11.23 13.32 17.04
C ASP A 194 -11.50 11.80 17.18
N VAL A 195 -10.80 11.01 16.36
CA VAL A 195 -11.01 9.57 16.19
C VAL A 195 -11.14 8.84 17.53
N ILE A 196 -10.23 9.10 18.47
CA ILE A 196 -10.23 8.47 19.79
C ILE A 196 -11.51 8.79 20.57
N ALA A 197 -11.99 10.04 20.57
CA ALA A 197 -13.20 10.43 21.28
C ALA A 197 -14.47 9.82 20.65
N SER A 198 -14.45 9.55 19.35
CA SER A 198 -15.56 8.87 18.67
C SER A 198 -15.63 7.37 18.98
N LEU A 199 -14.47 6.71 19.15
CA LEU A 199 -14.36 5.27 19.45
C LEU A 199 -14.63 4.95 20.93
N THR A 200 -14.45 5.91 21.84
CA THR A 200 -14.77 5.73 23.27
C THR A 200 -16.19 6.16 23.67
N ASN A 201 -16.90 6.91 22.81
CA ASN A 201 -18.29 7.34 23.04
C ASN A 201 -19.32 6.55 22.20
N SER A 202 -18.90 5.50 21.51
CA SER A 202 -19.77 4.52 20.84
C SER A 202 -19.84 3.23 21.64
#